data_AF-A0A370WZP3-F1
#
_entry.id   AF-A0A370WZP3-F1
#
_cell.length_a   1.000
_cell.length_b   1.000
_cell.length_c   1.000
_cell.angle_alpha   90.00
_cell.angle_beta   90.00
_cell.angle_gamma   90.00
#
_symmetry.space_group_name_H-M   'P 1'
#
loop_
_entity.id
_entity.type
_entity.pdbx_description
1 polymer ?
#
loop_
_entity_poly.entity_id
_entity_poly.type
_entity_poly.pdbx_seq_one_letter_code
_entity_poly.pdbx_strand_id
1 'polypeptide(L)'
;MSSFTSTAPHRRGVLFTALAAAVLLIGGGLWFAHASMSNKSADGHTANDGSEIGVMLDLADKAYHDKRLVAPVGSNVYEFYFSVLQLDPNNATAQQRLRDAFKPACDVVENTINSGDLDEAQRELYLLRQYDQHNYKLALLGSVLDAQRVIERRRHEAEAARLQAQQQGNE
;
A
#
# COMPACT_ATOMS: atom_id res chain seq x y z
N MET A 1 16.67 -57.37 -39.64
CA MET A 1 16.75 -58.59 -38.82
C MET A 1 17.57 -58.26 -37.58
N SER A 2 17.06 -58.63 -36.40
CA SER A 2 17.78 -58.91 -35.14
C SER A 2 18.90 -57.96 -34.70
N SER A 3 18.57 -57.01 -33.82
CA SER A 3 19.50 -56.48 -32.82
C SER A 3 19.53 -57.39 -31.59
N PHE A 4 20.69 -57.56 -30.97
CA PHE A 4 20.80 -58.08 -29.60
C PHE A 4 21.79 -57.23 -28.79
N THR A 5 21.45 -57.04 -27.51
CA THR A 5 22.05 -56.06 -26.59
C THR A 5 22.94 -56.72 -25.53
N SER A 6 23.76 -55.90 -24.87
CA SER A 6 24.60 -56.27 -23.73
C SER A 6 24.80 -55.00 -22.88
N THR A 7 24.84 -54.98 -21.54
CA THR A 7 24.43 -55.96 -20.50
C THR A 7 24.20 -55.13 -19.21
N ALA A 8 23.14 -55.42 -18.45
CA ALA A 8 22.90 -54.82 -17.13
C ALA A 8 23.33 -55.76 -16.00
N PRO A 9 23.78 -55.23 -14.85
CA PRO A 9 23.11 -55.49 -13.55
C PRO A 9 23.09 -54.22 -12.65
N HIS A 10 22.37 -54.06 -11.52
CA HIS A 10 21.36 -54.77 -10.72
C HIS A 10 20.87 -53.78 -9.60
N ARG A 11 19.82 -53.95 -8.77
CA ARG A 11 18.76 -54.99 -8.60
C ARG A 11 17.52 -54.38 -7.90
N ARG A 12 16.33 -54.91 -8.25
CA ARG A 12 15.16 -55.35 -7.42
C ARG A 12 14.93 -54.74 -6.00
N GLY A 13 13.71 -54.45 -5.55
CA GLY A 13 12.40 -54.47 -6.23
C GLY A 13 11.18 -54.72 -5.30
N VAL A 14 10.04 -54.12 -5.66
CA VAL A 14 8.61 -54.54 -5.47
C VAL A 14 8.10 -54.91 -4.05
N LEU A 15 7.07 -54.18 -3.55
CA LEU A 15 5.69 -54.69 -3.34
C LEU A 15 4.73 -53.66 -2.72
N PHE A 16 3.46 -53.72 -3.12
CA PHE A 16 2.33 -52.94 -2.60
C PHE A 16 1.61 -53.71 -1.48
N THR A 17 1.12 -53.01 -0.44
CA THR A 17 -0.18 -53.27 0.22
C THR A 17 -0.69 -51.98 0.89
N ALA A 18 -2.00 -51.87 1.06
CA ALA A 18 -2.67 -50.66 1.55
C ALA A 18 -3.42 -50.87 2.88
N LEU A 19 -3.86 -49.74 3.45
CA LEU A 19 -5.02 -49.55 4.35
C LEU A 19 -4.80 -49.36 5.87
N ALA A 20 -5.54 -48.38 6.40
CA ALA A 20 -6.05 -48.23 7.78
C ALA A 20 -5.15 -47.66 8.91
N ALA A 21 -5.02 -46.32 8.89
CA ALA A 21 -5.41 -45.40 9.98
C ALA A 21 -5.10 -45.70 11.46
N ALA A 22 -4.33 -44.80 12.08
CA ALA A 22 -4.61 -44.28 13.42
C ALA A 22 -4.14 -42.81 13.51
N VAL A 23 -4.93 -41.97 14.19
CA VAL A 23 -4.69 -40.53 14.36
C VAL A 23 -3.82 -40.28 15.60
N LEU A 24 -2.82 -39.40 15.50
CA LEU A 24 -2.64 -38.23 16.40
C LEU A 24 -1.32 -37.47 16.11
N LEU A 25 -1.52 -36.19 15.77
CA LEU A 25 -0.80 -34.96 16.16
C LEU A 25 0.70 -34.94 16.55
N ILE A 26 1.26 -33.74 16.39
CA ILE A 26 2.62 -33.26 16.70
C ILE A 26 3.59 -33.48 15.52
N GLY A 27 4.08 -32.45 14.86
CA GLY A 27 3.90 -31.00 15.08
C GLY A 27 5.06 -30.26 14.41
N GLY A 28 4.78 -29.15 13.73
CA GLY A 28 5.82 -28.41 13.02
C GLY A 28 6.92 -27.92 13.95
N GLY A 29 8.14 -28.41 13.74
CA GLY A 29 9.36 -27.92 14.36
C GLY A 29 10.37 -27.51 13.30
N LEU A 30 11.31 -26.64 13.67
CA LEU A 30 12.26 -25.90 12.82
C LEU A 30 11.56 -24.69 12.11
N TRP A 31 11.71 -23.45 12.58
CA TRP A 31 12.85 -22.83 13.28
C TRP A 31 12.49 -21.90 14.46
N PHE A 32 13.43 -21.85 15.42
CA PHE A 32 13.52 -20.93 16.58
C PHE A 32 13.23 -19.45 16.21
N ALA A 33 12.46 -18.64 16.95
CA ALA A 33 12.45 -18.30 18.38
C ALA A 33 13.27 -17.04 18.77
N HIS A 34 12.65 -15.87 18.60
CA HIS A 34 12.74 -14.68 19.46
C HIS A 34 11.51 -13.80 19.14
N ALA A 35 10.72 -13.25 20.06
CA ALA A 35 10.93 -13.08 21.49
C ALA A 35 9.68 -13.50 22.31
N SER A 36 9.92 -14.02 23.52
CA SER A 36 8.90 -14.11 24.55
C SER A 36 8.83 -12.77 25.31
N MET A 37 7.61 -12.29 25.52
CA MET A 37 7.20 -11.32 26.54
C MET A 37 8.15 -10.14 26.86
N SER A 38 7.74 -8.95 26.40
CA SER A 38 7.77 -7.77 27.25
C SER A 38 6.38 -7.18 27.32
N ASN A 39 5.60 -7.67 28.28
CA ASN A 39 4.35 -7.06 28.69
C ASN A 39 4.69 -5.73 29.39
N LYS A 40 4.87 -4.66 28.63
CA LYS A 40 4.95 -3.30 29.17
C LYS A 40 3.54 -2.72 29.14
N SER A 41 2.86 -2.76 30.28
CA SER A 41 1.62 -2.02 30.52
C SER A 41 1.80 -0.59 30.03
N ALA A 42 0.83 -0.09 29.25
CA ALA A 42 0.82 1.28 28.74
C ALA A 42 0.37 2.28 29.82
N ASP A 43 1.04 2.25 30.97
CA ASP A 43 0.93 3.28 32.00
C ASP A 43 1.84 4.45 31.60
N GLY A 44 1.26 5.61 31.25
CA GLY A 44 2.03 6.86 31.11
C GLY A 44 1.68 7.89 30.02
N HIS A 45 0.44 8.00 29.53
CA HIS A 45 0.02 9.11 28.64
C HIS A 45 -0.20 10.44 29.40
N THR A 46 0.77 10.89 30.21
CA THR A 46 0.59 12.07 31.08
C THR A 46 1.84 12.93 31.31
N ALA A 47 2.91 12.76 30.51
CA ALA A 47 4.14 13.54 30.69
C ALA A 47 4.92 13.91 29.42
N ASN A 48 4.66 13.29 28.26
CA ASN A 48 5.47 13.51 27.04
C ASN A 48 4.65 14.01 25.82
N ASP A 49 3.32 14.03 25.92
CA ASP A 49 2.39 14.33 24.84
C ASP A 49 2.70 15.69 24.19
N GLY A 50 3.04 16.71 24.98
CA GLY A 50 3.47 18.02 24.47
C GLY A 50 4.82 18.02 23.74
N SER A 51 5.72 17.09 24.07
CA SER A 51 7.00 16.88 23.36
C SER A 51 6.78 16.15 22.05
N GLU A 52 5.90 15.13 22.03
CA GLU A 52 5.55 14.38 20.83
C GLU A 52 4.78 15.25 19.82
N ILE A 53 3.78 16.01 20.27
CA ILE A 53 3.10 17.04 19.47
C ILE A 53 4.12 18.04 18.93
N GLY A 54 5.06 18.52 19.76
CA GLY A 54 6.13 19.41 19.34
C GLY A 54 6.97 18.84 18.20
N VAL A 55 7.48 17.62 18.34
CA VAL A 55 8.24 16.90 17.30
C VAL A 55 7.42 16.74 16.01
N MET A 56 6.13 16.43 16.13
CA MET A 56 5.27 16.20 14.96
C MET A 56 4.92 17.49 14.21
N LEU A 57 4.72 18.60 14.93
CA LEU A 57 4.62 19.94 14.32
C LEU A 57 5.92 20.31 13.60
N ASP A 58 7.07 20.03 14.22
CA ASP A 58 8.40 20.26 13.67
C ASP A 58 8.66 19.45 12.38
N LEU A 59 8.11 18.24 12.29
CA LEU A 59 8.17 17.39 11.09
C LEU A 59 7.20 17.88 10.01
N ALA A 60 6.01 18.35 10.39
CA ALA A 60 5.02 18.93 9.50
C ALA A 60 5.52 20.22 8.83
N ASP A 61 6.11 21.14 9.60
CA ASP A 61 6.67 22.38 9.04
C ASP A 61 7.87 22.09 8.11
N LYS A 62 8.74 21.11 8.43
CA LYS A 62 9.79 20.63 7.51
C LYS A 62 9.19 20.05 6.21
N ALA A 63 8.17 19.21 6.30
CA ALA A 63 7.47 18.66 5.14
C ALA A 63 6.80 19.76 4.29
N TYR A 64 6.28 20.81 4.92
CA TYR A 64 5.69 21.95 4.23
C TYR A 64 6.74 22.74 3.43
N HIS A 65 7.90 23.00 4.04
CA HIS A 65 9.04 23.63 3.35
C HIS A 65 9.55 22.80 2.17
N ASP A 66 9.60 21.48 2.31
CA ASP A 66 9.97 20.53 1.25
C ASP A 66 8.86 20.34 0.18
N LYS A 67 7.69 20.99 0.33
CA LYS A 67 6.49 20.82 -0.49
C LYS A 67 5.90 19.39 -0.50
N ARG A 68 6.26 18.57 0.49
CA ARG A 68 5.73 17.21 0.70
C ARG A 68 4.34 17.29 1.33
N LEU A 69 3.35 17.79 0.58
CA LEU A 69 2.03 18.11 1.13
C LEU A 69 1.19 16.85 1.42
N VAL A 70 1.02 15.99 0.40
CA VAL A 70 0.19 14.77 0.45
C VAL A 70 0.95 13.50 0.07
N ALA A 71 2.20 13.66 -0.38
CA ALA A 71 3.12 12.60 -0.74
C ALA A 71 4.56 12.99 -0.33
N PRO A 72 5.45 12.01 -0.09
CA PRO A 72 5.21 10.56 -0.08
C PRO A 72 4.47 10.08 1.20
N VAL A 73 4.06 8.80 1.22
CA VAL A 73 3.48 8.15 2.43
C VAL A 73 4.44 8.23 3.61
N GLY A 74 3.91 8.42 4.82
CA GLY A 74 4.67 8.42 6.06
C GLY A 74 5.58 9.63 6.24
N SER A 75 5.60 10.56 5.28
CA SER A 75 6.43 11.75 5.33
C SER A 75 5.81 12.89 4.51
N ASN A 76 4.62 13.32 4.92
CA ASN A 76 3.95 14.47 4.34
C ASN A 76 3.20 15.30 5.41
N VAL A 77 2.87 16.54 5.03
CA VAL A 77 2.23 17.54 5.89
C VAL A 77 0.91 17.03 6.50
N TYR A 78 0.07 16.39 5.68
CA TYR A 78 -1.25 15.94 6.13
C TYR A 78 -1.16 14.83 7.17
N GLU A 79 -0.34 13.81 6.93
CA GLU A 79 -0.14 12.71 7.89
C GLU A 79 0.42 13.21 9.23
N PHE A 80 1.43 14.09 9.23
CA PHE A 80 1.98 14.63 10.46
C PHE A 80 0.96 15.47 11.25
N TYR A 81 0.18 16.34 10.59
CA TYR A 81 -0.87 17.10 11.29
C TYR A 81 -2.04 16.22 11.74
N PHE A 82 -2.38 15.14 11.03
CA PHE A 82 -3.36 14.18 11.51
C PHE A 82 -2.90 13.45 12.77
N SER A 83 -1.61 13.08 12.89
CA SER A 83 -1.07 12.55 14.14
C SER A 83 -1.10 13.57 15.28
N VAL A 84 -0.84 14.86 15.02
CA VAL A 84 -1.06 15.91 16.03
C VAL A 84 -2.52 15.94 16.48
N LEU A 85 -3.48 15.90 15.55
CA LEU A 85 -4.92 15.92 15.87
C LEU A 85 -5.42 14.62 16.52
N GLN A 86 -4.68 13.51 16.41
CA GLN A 86 -4.97 12.28 17.14
C GLN A 86 -4.59 12.39 18.62
N LEU A 87 -3.54 13.16 18.95
CA LEU A 87 -3.10 13.43 20.32
C LEU A 87 -3.85 14.62 20.95
N ASP A 88 -4.04 15.70 20.20
CA ASP A 88 -4.80 16.91 20.57
C ASP A 88 -5.79 17.29 19.46
N PRO A 89 -7.04 16.79 19.50
CA PRO A 89 -8.07 17.09 18.50
C PRO A 89 -8.41 18.59 18.38
N ASN A 90 -8.10 19.39 19.41
CA ASN A 90 -8.38 20.82 19.47
C ASN A 90 -7.17 21.69 19.12
N ASN A 91 -6.09 21.09 18.58
CA ASN A 91 -4.85 21.80 18.27
C ASN A 91 -5.06 22.87 17.20
N ALA A 92 -5.25 24.13 17.63
CA ALA A 92 -5.55 25.25 16.74
C ALA A 92 -4.49 25.45 15.65
N THR A 93 -3.21 25.20 15.98
CA THR A 93 -2.08 25.27 15.02
C THR A 93 -2.22 24.25 13.91
N ALA A 94 -2.39 22.96 14.24
CA ALA A 94 -2.56 21.90 13.23
C ALA A 94 -3.82 22.12 12.37
N GLN A 95 -4.94 22.50 12.98
CA GLN A 95 -6.17 22.81 12.26
C GLN A 95 -6.00 24.01 11.29
N GLN A 96 -5.25 25.04 11.70
CA GLN A 96 -4.96 26.18 10.82
C GLN A 96 -4.02 25.77 9.68
N ARG A 97 -2.94 25.06 9.98
CA ARG A 97 -1.95 24.64 8.98
C ARG A 97 -2.56 23.72 7.92
N LEU A 98 -3.49 22.84 8.29
CA LEU A 98 -4.27 22.02 7.35
C LEU A 98 -5.19 22.87 6.46
N ARG A 99 -5.80 23.95 6.96
CA ARG A 99 -6.56 24.91 6.13
C ARG A 99 -5.64 25.61 5.12
N ASP A 100 -4.49 26.10 5.59
CA ASP A 100 -3.52 26.83 4.77
C ASP A 100 -2.90 25.93 3.68
N ALA A 101 -2.65 24.65 4.01
CA ALA A 101 -2.13 23.65 3.07
C ALA A 101 -3.16 23.13 2.05
N PHE A 102 -4.47 23.30 2.29
CA PHE A 102 -5.51 22.64 1.50
C PHE A 102 -5.52 23.01 0.02
N LYS A 103 -5.43 24.30 -0.29
CA LYS A 103 -5.38 24.76 -1.69
C LYS A 103 -4.17 24.17 -2.45
N PRO A 104 -2.91 24.39 -2.01
CA PRO A 104 -1.76 23.85 -2.74
C PRO A 104 -1.72 22.32 -2.74
N ALA A 105 -2.25 21.64 -1.72
CA ALA A 105 -2.33 20.18 -1.71
C ALA A 105 -3.33 19.64 -2.76
N CYS A 106 -4.47 20.30 -2.95
CA CYS A 106 -5.37 19.98 -4.07
C CYS A 106 -4.71 20.22 -5.43
N ASP A 107 -3.84 21.23 -5.53
CA ASP A 107 -3.09 21.54 -6.74
C ASP A 107 -1.98 20.48 -7.00
N VAL A 108 -1.45 19.81 -5.96
CA VAL A 108 -0.59 18.61 -6.10
C VAL A 108 -1.40 17.45 -6.71
N VAL A 109 -2.55 17.08 -6.12
CA VAL A 109 -3.41 16.00 -6.65
C VAL A 109 -3.79 16.23 -8.11
N GLU A 110 -4.10 17.47 -8.47
CA GLU A 110 -4.42 17.86 -9.85
C GLU A 110 -3.24 17.61 -10.80
N ASN A 111 -2.01 17.91 -10.37
CA ASN A 111 -0.80 17.61 -11.14
C ASN A 111 -0.53 16.10 -11.26
N THR A 112 -0.73 15.32 -10.18
CA THR A 112 -0.58 13.85 -10.17
C THR A 112 -1.60 13.15 -11.08
N ILE A 113 -2.83 13.68 -11.18
CA ILE A 113 -3.82 13.23 -12.18
C ILE A 113 -3.33 13.56 -13.60
N ASN A 114 -2.78 14.75 -13.80
CA ASN A 114 -2.32 15.22 -15.11
C ASN A 114 -1.02 14.56 -15.60
N SER A 115 -0.18 14.02 -14.71
CA SER A 115 1.01 13.21 -15.08
C SER A 115 0.65 11.79 -15.52
N GLY A 116 -0.53 11.29 -15.16
CA GLY A 116 -0.95 9.91 -15.39
C GLY A 116 -0.63 8.97 -14.21
N ASP A 117 -0.14 9.48 -13.08
CA ASP A 117 0.13 8.69 -11.88
C ASP A 117 -1.17 8.42 -11.08
N LEU A 118 -2.17 7.82 -11.75
CA LEU A 118 -3.56 7.78 -11.29
C LEU A 118 -3.75 7.01 -9.97
N ASP A 119 -2.87 6.05 -9.67
CA ASP A 119 -2.88 5.33 -8.39
C ASP A 119 -2.33 6.17 -7.24
N GLU A 120 -1.31 6.98 -7.49
CA GLU A 120 -0.79 7.95 -6.51
C GLU A 120 -1.84 9.02 -6.23
N ALA A 121 -2.41 9.59 -7.29
CA ALA A 121 -3.50 10.56 -7.20
C ALA A 121 -4.71 10.04 -6.40
N GLN A 122 -5.06 8.75 -6.51
CA GLN A 122 -6.11 8.18 -5.66
C GLN A 122 -5.75 8.26 -4.18
N ARG A 123 -4.52 7.93 -3.80
CA ARG A 123 -4.10 7.93 -2.39
C ARG A 123 -4.02 9.34 -1.83
N GLU A 124 -3.43 10.28 -2.58
CA GLU A 124 -3.36 11.69 -2.19
C GLU A 124 -4.77 12.28 -2.01
N LEU A 125 -5.69 11.97 -2.93
CA LEU A 125 -7.09 12.40 -2.85
C LEU A 125 -7.83 11.76 -1.68
N TYR A 126 -7.54 10.50 -1.34
CA TYR A 126 -8.08 9.83 -0.15
C TYR A 126 -7.60 10.52 1.13
N LEU A 127 -6.32 10.88 1.22
CA LEU A 127 -5.76 11.62 2.35
C LEU A 127 -6.43 12.99 2.55
N LEU A 128 -6.65 13.75 1.46
CA LEU A 128 -7.38 15.03 1.54
C LEU A 128 -8.85 14.88 1.95
N ARG A 129 -9.51 13.76 1.60
CA ARG A 129 -10.89 13.48 2.02
C ARG A 129 -11.01 13.13 3.51
N GLN A 130 -9.93 12.70 4.18
CA GLN A 130 -9.92 12.56 5.63
C GLN A 130 -10.00 13.92 6.34
N TYR A 131 -9.50 14.98 5.70
CA TYR A 131 -9.58 16.35 6.21
C TYR A 131 -10.95 17.00 5.92
N ASP A 132 -11.44 16.96 4.68
CA ASP A 132 -12.75 17.51 4.31
C ASP A 132 -13.46 16.65 3.24
N GLN A 133 -14.17 15.61 3.69
CA GLN A 133 -14.86 14.66 2.81
C GLN A 133 -15.95 15.29 1.92
N HIS A 134 -16.51 16.43 2.31
CA HIS A 134 -17.64 17.08 1.62
C HIS A 134 -17.18 18.19 0.66
N ASN A 135 -15.87 18.38 0.49
CA ASN A 135 -15.33 19.45 -0.33
C ASN A 135 -15.61 19.27 -1.82
N TYR A 136 -16.18 20.29 -2.46
CA TYR A 136 -16.50 20.22 -3.90
C TYR A 136 -15.25 20.06 -4.79
N LYS A 137 -14.07 20.59 -4.41
CA LYS A 137 -12.84 20.40 -5.21
C LYS A 137 -12.39 18.93 -5.17
N LEU A 138 -12.54 18.23 -4.04
CA LEU A 138 -12.20 16.81 -3.92
C LEU A 138 -13.23 15.88 -4.61
N ALA A 139 -14.48 16.31 -4.73
CA ALA A 139 -15.50 15.63 -5.54
C ALA A 139 -15.19 15.76 -7.04
N LEU A 140 -14.80 16.97 -7.49
CA LEU A 140 -14.38 17.23 -8.86
C LEU A 140 -13.10 16.46 -9.24
N LEU A 141 -12.05 16.53 -8.42
CA LEU A 141 -10.80 15.79 -8.64
C LEU A 141 -11.05 14.27 -8.72
N GLY A 142 -11.95 13.73 -7.91
CA GLY A 142 -12.37 12.33 -8.00
C GLY A 142 -13.02 11.99 -9.34
N SER A 143 -13.93 12.85 -9.81
CA SER A 143 -14.62 12.66 -11.08
C SER A 143 -13.65 12.73 -12.28
N VAL A 144 -12.64 13.59 -12.22
CA VAL A 144 -11.58 13.67 -13.25
C VAL A 144 -10.69 12.42 -13.22
N LEU A 145 -10.26 11.99 -12.02
CA LEU A 145 -9.47 10.77 -11.83
C LEU A 145 -10.17 9.51 -12.38
N ASP A 146 -11.45 9.34 -12.05
CA ASP A 146 -12.25 8.20 -12.54
C ASP A 146 -12.41 8.24 -14.06
N ALA A 147 -12.58 9.43 -14.66
CA ALA A 147 -12.63 9.59 -16.11
C ALA A 147 -11.29 9.21 -16.79
N GLN A 148 -10.15 9.62 -16.23
CA GLN A 148 -8.83 9.23 -16.76
C GLN A 148 -8.63 7.71 -16.71
N ARG A 149 -8.98 7.06 -15.59
CA ARG A 149 -8.88 5.60 -15.45
C ARG A 149 -9.73 4.81 -16.44
N VAL A 150 -10.91 5.34 -16.79
CA VAL A 150 -11.76 4.75 -17.84
C VAL A 150 -11.11 4.90 -19.23
N ILE A 151 -10.37 5.98 -19.48
CA ILE A 151 -9.64 6.18 -20.74
C ILE A 151 -8.43 5.23 -20.83
N GLU A 152 -7.62 5.14 -19.78
CA GLU A 152 -6.44 4.25 -19.75
C GLU A 152 -6.83 2.78 -19.89
N ARG A 153 -7.84 2.32 -19.14
CA ARG A 153 -8.34 0.95 -19.27
C ARG A 153 -8.71 0.60 -20.71
N ARG A 154 -9.46 1.48 -21.40
CA ARG A 154 -9.83 1.27 -22.81
C ARG A 154 -8.61 1.27 -23.75
N ARG A 155 -7.56 2.06 -23.44
CA ARG A 155 -6.30 2.03 -24.22
C ARG A 155 -5.61 0.68 -24.08
N HIS A 156 -5.45 0.17 -22.86
CA HIS A 156 -4.84 -1.14 -22.61
C HIS A 156 -5.66 -2.30 -23.21
N GLU A 157 -6.99 -2.26 -23.10
CA GLU A 157 -7.88 -3.24 -23.73
C GLU A 157 -7.73 -3.24 -25.27
N ALA A 158 -7.69 -2.06 -25.88
CA ALA A 158 -7.50 -1.93 -27.33
C ALA A 158 -6.10 -2.37 -27.79
N GLU A 159 -5.05 -2.09 -27.00
CA GLU A 159 -3.69 -2.55 -27.26
C GLU A 159 -3.60 -4.08 -27.19
N ALA A 160 -4.12 -4.69 -26.12
CA ALA A 160 -4.15 -6.14 -25.95
C ALA A 160 -4.89 -6.84 -27.11
N ALA A 161 -6.04 -6.31 -27.54
CA ALA A 161 -6.79 -6.83 -28.70
C ALA A 161 -5.99 -6.74 -30.00
N ARG A 162 -5.22 -5.67 -30.22
CA ARG A 162 -4.35 -5.51 -31.39
C ARG A 162 -3.19 -6.51 -31.40
N LEU A 163 -2.58 -6.76 -30.24
CA LEU A 163 -1.51 -7.75 -30.10
C LEU A 163 -2.04 -9.19 -30.35
N GLN A 164 -3.21 -9.52 -29.84
CA GLN A 164 -3.87 -10.82 -30.11
C GLN A 164 -4.17 -11.03 -31.59
N ALA A 165 -4.71 -10.01 -32.27
CA ALA A 165 -4.99 -10.07 -33.71
C ALA A 165 -3.72 -10.21 -34.57
N GLN A 166 -2.61 -9.59 -34.15
CA GLN A 166 -1.31 -9.76 -34.83
C GLN A 166 -0.71 -11.16 -34.64
N GLN A 167 -0.94 -11.80 -33.49
CA GLN A 167 -0.48 -13.18 -33.26
C GLN A 167 -1.26 -14.17 -34.14
N GLN A 168 -2.59 -14.06 -34.16
CA GLN A 168 -3.47 -14.92 -34.98
C GLN A 168 -3.30 -14.74 -36.50
N GLY A 169 -2.72 -13.62 -36.95
CA GLY A 169 -2.44 -13.37 -38.37
C GLY A 169 -1.08 -13.88 -38.86
N ASN A 170 -0.26 -14.47 -37.99
CA ASN A 170 1.07 -15.00 -38.29
C ASN A 170 1.15 -16.54 -38.16
N GLU A 171 0.00 -17.21 -38.03
CA GLU A 171 -0.17 -18.68 -38.00
C GLU A 171 -0.90 -19.18 -39.27
#